data_AF-A0A969ZF77-F1
#
_entry.id   AF-A0A969ZF77-F1
#
_cell.length_a   1.000
_cell.length_b   1.000
_cell.length_c   1.000
_cell.angle_alpha   90.00
_cell.angle_beta   90.00
_cell.angle_gamma   90.00
#
_symmetry.space_group_name_H-M   'P 1'
#
loop_
_entity.id
_entity.type
_entity.pdbx_description
1 polymer ?
#
loop_
_entity_poly.entity_id
_entity_poly.type
_entity_poly.pdbx_seq_one_letter_code
_entity_poly.pdbx_strand_id
1 'polypeptide(L)' 'DRLLVMRGGRIVAQIDDPKSITDETLGEYMLGVREMTAEEMGDLF' A
#
# COMPACT_ATOMS: atom_id res chain seq x y z
N ASP A 1 3.40 -7.58 11.75
CA ASP A 1 4.16 -7.38 10.50
C ASP A 1 3.38 -6.45 9.61
N ARG A 2 4.03 -5.56 8.86
CA ARG A 2 3.36 -4.60 7.95
C ARG A 2 3.95 -4.69 6.55
N LEU A 3 3.16 -4.40 5.52
CA LEU A 3 3.59 -4.35 4.12
C LEU A 3 3.52 -2.90 3.61
N LEU A 4 4.63 -2.41 3.07
CA LEU A 4 4.71 -1.09 2.42
C LEU A 4 4.90 -1.28 0.92
N VAL A 5 4.10 -0.58 0.12
CA VAL A 5 4.22 -0.59 -1.35
C VAL A 5 4.87 0.70 -1.81
N MET A 6 5.95 0.58 -2.57
CA MET A 6 6.67 1.72 -3.14
C MET A 6 6.53 1.77 -4.66
N ARG A 7 6.24 2.96 -5.20
CA ARG A 7 6.21 3.21 -6.64
C ARG A 7 6.83 4.59 -6.93
N GLY A 8 7.74 4.66 -7.91
CA GLY A 8 8.36 5.93 -8.31
C GLY A 8 9.10 6.66 -7.18
N GLY A 9 9.68 5.92 -6.22
CA GLY A 9 10.41 6.50 -5.09
C GLY A 9 9.53 7.04 -3.94
N ARG A 10 8.22 6.75 -3.95
CA ARG A 10 7.28 7.14 -2.89
C ARG A 10 6.56 5.92 -2.35
N ILE A 11 6.14 5.98 -1.09
CA ILE A 11 5.20 5.00 -0.51
C ILE A 11 3.81 5.36 -1.01
N VAL A 12 3.12 4.36 -1.57
CA VAL A 12 1.78 4.51 -2.17
C VAL A 12 0.71 3.68 -1.46
N ALA A 13 1.11 2.76 -0.58
CA ALA A 13 0.20 2.03 0.29
C ALA A 13 0.92 1.51 1.55
N GLN A 14 0.17 1.42 2.63
CA GLN A 14 0.54 0.78 3.89
C GLN A 14 -0.54 -0.23 4.27
N ILE A 15 -0.14 -1.47 4.54
CA ILE A 15 -1.03 -2.54 4.94
C ILE A 15 -0.56 -3.09 6.28
N ASP A 16 -1.36 -2.87 7.33
CA ASP A 16 -1.04 -3.29 8.69
C ASP A 16 -1.15 -4.81 8.90
N ASP A 17 -2.01 -5.48 8.12
CA ASP A 17 -2.12 -6.94 8.09
C ASP A 17 -1.89 -7.46 6.67
N PRO A 18 -0.69 -7.97 6.34
CA PRO A 18 -0.39 -8.54 5.03
C PRO A 18 -1.30 -9.70 4.62
N LYS A 19 -2.01 -10.35 5.56
CA LYS A 19 -2.97 -11.42 5.25
C LYS A 19 -4.34 -10.88 4.81
N SER A 20 -4.59 -9.60 5.02
CA SER A 20 -5.86 -8.94 4.66
C SER A 20 -5.93 -8.52 3.19
N ILE A 21 -4.81 -8.55 2.47
CA ILE A 21 -4.72 -8.12 1.07
C ILE A 21 -4.63 -9.33 0.12
N THR A 22 -5.23 -9.20 -1.06
CA THR A 22 -5.13 -10.18 -2.15
C THR A 22 -4.04 -9.79 -3.15
N ASP A 23 -3.56 -10.76 -3.94
CA ASP A 23 -2.56 -10.52 -4.98
C ASP A 23 -3.04 -9.50 -6.02
N GLU A 24 -4.33 -9.51 -6.36
CA GLU A 24 -4.92 -8.51 -7.27
C GLU A 24 -4.84 -7.10 -6.71
N THR A 25 -5.31 -6.87 -5.47
CA THR A 25 -5.27 -5.55 -4.84
C THR A 25 -3.83 -5.07 -4.62
N LEU A 26 -2.92 -5.99 -4.29
CA LEU A 26 -1.50 -5.67 -4.21
C LEU A 26 -0.94 -5.24 -5.57
N GLY A 27 -1.30 -5.94 -6.65
CA GLY A 27 -0.94 -5.60 -8.02
C GLY A 27 -1.45 -4.23 -8.45
N GLU A 28 -2.68 -3.86 -8.06
CA GLU A 28 -3.23 -2.52 -8.32
C GLU A 28 -2.37 -1.40 -7.71
N TYR A 29 -1.91 -1.58 -6.46
CA TYR A 29 -1.01 -0.62 -5.81
C TYR A 29 0.38 -0.58 -6.47
N MET A 30 0.93 -1.74 -6.83
CA MET A 30 2.24 -1.84 -7.47
C MET A 30 2.28 -1.18 -8.86
N LEU A 31 1.21 -1.37 -9.64
CA LEU A 31 1.08 -0.82 -11.00
C LEU A 31 0.56 0.63 -10.99
N GLY A 32 0.07 1.11 -9.86
CA GLY A 32 -0.48 2.46 -9.73
C GLY A 32 -1.88 2.65 -10.29
N VAL A 33 -2.63 1.55 -10.42
CA VAL A 33 -4.08 1.59 -10.65
C VAL A 33 -4.78 2.13 -9.41
N ARG A 34 -4.20 1.86 -8.23
CA ARG A 34 -4.70 2.30 -6.92
C ARG A 34 -3.56 2.93 -6.11
N GLU A 35 -3.89 3.93 -5.30
CA GLU A 35 -3.00 4.57 -4.33
C GLU A 35 -3.79 4.92 -3.08
N MET A 36 -3.18 4.78 -1.90
CA MET A 36 -3.76 5.27 -0.66
C MET A 36 -3.55 6.78 -0.53
N THR A 37 -4.56 7.45 0.00
CA THR A 37 -4.44 8.82 0.46
C THR A 37 -3.60 8.90 1.74
N ALA A 38 -3.16 10.10 2.11
CA ALA A 38 -2.43 10.32 3.36
C ALA A 38 -3.25 9.94 4.60
N GLU A 39 -4.58 10.12 4.56
CA GLU A 39 -5.48 9.72 5.64
C GLU A 39 -5.58 8.20 5.77
N GLU A 40 -5.68 7.49 4.64
CA GLU A 40 -5.73 6.01 4.62
C GLU A 40 -4.40 5.36 5.04
N MET A 41 -3.25 5.97 4.72
CA MET A 41 -1.94 5.48 5.16
C MET A 41 -1.74 5.61 6.67
N GLY A 42 -2.45 6.52 7.34
CA GLY A 42 -2.25 6.81 8.75
C GLY A 42 -0.82 7.30 9.07
N ASP A 43 -0.38 7.09 10.31
CA ASP A 43 1.00 7.39 10.70
C ASP A 43 1.96 6.30 10.17
N LEU A 44 2.88 6.72 9.31
CA LEU A 44 3.96 5.88 8.78
C LEU A 44 5.04 5.56 9.85
N PHE A 45 4.98 6.20 11.02
CA PHE A 45 6.01 6.18 12.07
C PHE A 45 5.43 5.81 13.44
#